data_AF-A0A944MIR5-F1
#
_entry.id   AF-A0A944MIR5-F1
#
_cell.length_a   1.000
_cell.length_b   1.000
_cell.length_c   1.000
_cell.angle_alpha   90.00
_cell.angle_beta   90.00
_cell.angle_gamma   90.00
#
_symmetry.space_group_name_H-M   'P 1'
#
loop_
_entity.id
_entity.type
_entity.pdbx_description
1 polymer ?
#
loop_
_entity_poly.entity_id
_entity_poly.type
_entity_poly.pdbx_seq_one_letter_code
_entity_poly.pdbx_strand_id
1 'polypeptide(L)' 'MERILEVLDMLPTNDWLRVRHSREPYPLYSLLRDMNFTWSTSWQGGECIILIWHAGSPPPEGTGRGL' A
#
# COMPACT_ATOMS: atom_id res chain seq x y z
N MET A 1 -9.25 7.78 -5.80
CA MET A 1 -8.53 8.00 -4.54
C MET A 1 -9.40 7.59 -3.35
N GLU A 2 -10.65 8.07 -3.26
CA GLU A 2 -11.58 7.78 -2.15
C GLU A 2 -11.77 6.27 -1.88
N ARG A 3 -11.96 5.48 -2.93
CA ARG A 3 -12.18 4.03 -2.79
C ARG A 3 -11.02 3.25 -2.17
N ILE A 4 -9.78 3.75 -2.23
CA ILE A 4 -8.63 3.08 -1.61
C ILE A 4 -8.64 3.30 -0.10
N LEU A 5 -8.99 4.52 0.33
CA LEU A 5 -9.07 4.86 1.75
C LEU A 5 -10.22 4.13 2.43
N GLU A 6 -11.38 4.03 1.79
CA GLU A 6 -12.52 3.25 2.32
C GLU A 6 -12.17 1.77 2.47
N VAL A 7 -11.44 1.19 1.51
CA VAL A 7 -11.01 -0.21 1.60
C VAL A 7 -9.93 -0.39 2.67
N LEU A 8 -9.05 0.59 2.88
CA LEU A 8 -8.05 0.57 3.95
C LEU A 8 -8.69 0.67 5.34
N ASP A 9 -9.72 1.50 5.50
CA ASP A 9 -10.48 1.63 6.74
C ASP A 9 -11.16 0.30 7.12
N MET A 10 -11.66 -0.43 6.12
CA MET A 10 -12.24 -1.76 6.29
C MET A 10 -11.22 -2.90 6.33
N LEU A 11 -9.92 -2.61 6.17
CA LEU A 11 -8.89 -3.64 6.04
C LEU A 11 -8.60 -4.30 7.40
N PRO A 12 -8.78 -5.62 7.54
CA PRO A 12 -8.46 -6.33 8.77
C PRO A 12 -6.98 -6.17 9.12
N THR A 13 -6.66 -6.22 10.42
CA THR A 13 -5.28 -6.08 10.89
C THR A 13 -4.34 -7.12 10.30
N ASN A 14 -4.81 -8.34 10.02
CA ASN A 14 -4.01 -9.42 9.42
C ASN A 14 -4.05 -9.44 7.88
N ASP A 15 -4.57 -8.39 7.26
CA ASP A 15 -4.74 -8.29 5.81
C ASP A 15 -3.89 -7.17 5.21
N TRP A 16 -3.79 -7.19 3.90
CA TRP A 16 -2.98 -6.24 3.14
C TRP A 16 -3.68 -5.88 1.83
N LEU A 17 -3.45 -4.66 1.36
CA LEU A 17 -4.04 -4.14 0.14
C LEU A 17 -2.96 -3.97 -0.93
N ARG A 18 -3.23 -4.49 -2.13
CA ARG A 18 -2.42 -4.23 -3.32
C ARG A 18 -3.10 -3.21 -4.21
N VAL A 19 -2.45 -2.08 -4.37
CA VAL A 19 -2.86 -1.01 -5.27
C VAL A 19 -1.94 -1.04 -6.48
N ARG A 20 -2.53 -1.06 -7.68
CA ARG A 20 -1.78 -0.93 -8.93
C ARG A 20 -2.12 0.40 -9.56
N HIS A 21 -1.11 1.21 -9.82
CA HIS A 21 -1.27 2.56 -10.33
C HIS A 21 -0.23 2.85 -11.42
N SER A 22 -0.66 3.51 -12.49
CA SER A 22 0.25 4.01 -13.53
C SER A 22 0.88 5.37 -13.18
N ARG A 23 0.58 5.93 -12.00
CA ARG A 23 1.08 7.24 -11.54
C ARG A 23 1.21 7.23 -10.02
N GLU A 24 2.26 7.86 -9.50
CA GLU A 24 2.48 7.97 -8.04
C GLU A 24 1.39 8.81 -7.37
N PRO A 25 0.57 8.23 -6.47
CA PRO A 25 -0.41 8.99 -5.70
C PRO A 25 0.27 9.60 -4.47
N TYR A 26 1.02 10.68 -4.66
CA TYR A 26 1.71 11.43 -3.60
C TYR A 26 0.89 11.70 -2.32
N PRO A 27 -0.40 12.10 -2.38
CA PRO A 27 -1.18 12.35 -1.16
C PRO A 27 -1.52 11.09 -0.35
N LEU A 28 -1.40 9.89 -0.95
CA LEU A 28 -1.75 8.65 -0.28
C LEU A 28 -0.76 8.32 0.84
N TYR A 29 0.54 8.49 0.62
CA TYR A 29 1.59 8.09 1.56
C TYR A 29 1.52 8.84 2.90
N SER A 30 1.18 10.12 2.86
CA SER A 30 1.00 10.92 4.08
C SER A 30 -0.17 10.41 4.92
N LEU A 31 -1.29 10.06 4.27
CA LEU A 31 -2.47 9.50 4.94
C LEU A 31 -2.19 8.12 5.53
N LEU A 32 -1.48 7.26 4.80
CA LEU A 32 -1.09 5.94 5.29
C LEU A 32 -0.27 6.03 6.57
N ARG A 33 0.68 6.96 6.62
CA ARG A 33 1.49 7.21 7.83
C ARG A 33 0.63 7.67 9.01
N ASP A 34 -0.31 8.57 8.78
CA ASP A 34 -1.22 9.09 9.82
C ASP A 34 -2.12 7.98 10.37
N MET A 35 -2.61 7.11 9.48
CA MET A 35 -3.47 5.98 9.82
C MET A 35 -2.71 4.73 10.33
N ASN A 36 -1.40 4.84 10.61
CA ASN A 36 -0.57 3.74 11.12
C ASN A 36 -0.46 2.52 10.18
N PHE A 37 -0.44 2.77 8.87
CA PHE A 37 -0.16 1.78 7.84
C PHE A 37 1.28 1.91 7.33
N THR A 38 1.86 0.76 6.99
CA THR A 38 3.12 0.64 6.27
C THR A 38 2.83 0.35 4.80
N TRP A 39 3.71 0.80 3.90
CA TRP A 39 3.59 0.49 2.49
C TRP A 39 4.94 0.18 1.83
N SER A 40 4.89 -0.49 0.69
CA SER A 40 6.03 -0.72 -0.19
C SER A 40 5.64 -0.48 -1.63
N THR A 41 6.51 0.23 -2.35
CA THR A 41 6.33 0.56 -3.76
C THR A 41 7.32 -0.24 -4.60
N SER A 42 6.83 -0.91 -5.64
CA SER A 42 7.65 -1.66 -6.59
C SER A 42 7.19 -1.34 -8.02
N TRP A 43 8.14 -1.06 -8.90
CA TRP A 43 7.84 -0.83 -10.32
C TRP A 43 7.95 -2.15 -11.07
N GLN A 44 6.87 -2.56 -11.72
CA GLN A 44 6.78 -3.82 -12.45
C GLN A 44 6.24 -3.53 -13.84
N GLY A 45 7.07 -3.71 -14.88
CA GLY A 45 6.64 -3.59 -16.28
C GLY A 45 6.02 -2.24 -16.67
N GLY A 46 6.41 -1.14 -16.01
CA GLY A 46 5.85 0.20 -16.25
C GLY A 46 4.64 0.56 -15.39
N GLU A 47 4.21 -0.33 -14.49
CA GLU A 47 3.18 -0.03 -13.49
C GLU A 47 3.81 0.10 -12.10
N CYS A 48 3.33 1.05 -11.30
CA CYS A 48 3.70 1.19 -9.90
C CYS A 48 2.75 0.32 -9.06
N ILE A 49 3.30 -0.70 -8.41
CA ILE A 49 2.61 -1.57 -7.48
C ILE A 49 2.90 -1.07 -6.07
N ILE A 50 1.85 -0.76 -5.33
CA ILE A 50 1.92 -0.32 -3.94
C ILE A 50 1.25 -1.40 -3.10
N LEU A 51 2.02 -2.00 -2.20
CA LEU A 51 1.52 -2.92 -1.18
C LEU A 51 1.35 -2.11 0.10
N ILE A 52 0.21 -2.25 0.78
CA ILE A 52 -0.14 -1.49 1.98
C ILE A 52 -0.62 -2.49 3.04
N TRP A 53 -0.12 -2.39 4.26
CA TRP A 53 -0.49 -3.27 5.37
C TRP A 53 -0.40 -2.53 6.70
N HIS A 54 -1.03 -3.05 7.75
CA HIS A 54 -0.96 -2.44 9.08
C HIS A 54 0.47 -2.44 9.61
N ALA A 55 0.93 -1.34 10.24
CA ALA A 55 2.32 -1.23 10.69
C ALA A 55 2.72 -2.27 11.76
N GLY A 56 1.75 -2.88 12.44
CA GLY A 56 1.96 -3.99 13.39
C GLY A 56 1.91 -5.39 12.78
N SER A 57 1.66 -5.50 11.48
CA SER A 57 1.41 -6.77 10.81
C SER A 57 2.58 -7.21 9.93
N PRO A 58 2.76 -8.53 9.73
CA PRO A 58 3.81 -9.02 8.87
C PRO A 58 3.65 -8.47 7.44
N PRO A 59 4.75 -8.08 6.79
CA PRO A 59 4.69 -7.58 5.42
C PRO A 59 4.18 -8.69 4.49
N PRO A 60 3.42 -8.34 3.44
CA PRO A 60 2.94 -9.32 2.48
C PRO A 60 4.08 -9.98 1.71
N GLU A 61 3.91 -11.26 1.42
CA GLU A 61 4.79 -12.03 0.54
C GLU A 61 4.79 -11.37 -0.85
N GLY A 62 5.93 -10.82 -1.26
CA GLY A 62 6.02 -9.96 -2.46
C GLY A 62 6.48 -8.54 -2.17
N THR A 63 6.74 -8.19 -0.90
CA THR A 63 7.58 -7.04 -0.51
C THR A 63 9.04 -7.29 -0.87
N GLY A 64 9.29 -7.70 -2.11
CA GLY A 64 10.61 -7.88 -2.68
C GLY A 64 11.13 -6.51 -3.06
N ARG A 65 12.26 -6.13 -2.46
CA ARG A 65 13.03 -4.93 -2.76
C ARG A 65 13.50 -5.02 -4.22
N GLY A 66 12.65 -4.60 -5.15
CA GLY A 66 13.02 -4.41 -6.54
C GLY A 66 13.97 -3.23 -6.60
N LEU A 67 15.27 -3.54 -6.67
CA LEU A 67 16.35 -2.62 -6.98
C LEU A 67 16.14 -1.98 -8.35
#